data_AF-S0J413-F1
#
_entry.id   AF-S0J413-F1
#
_cell.length_a   1.000
_cell.length_b   1.000
_cell.length_c   1.000
_cell.angle_alpha   90.00
_cell.angle_beta   90.00
_cell.angle_gamma   90.00
#
_symmetry.space_group_name_H-M   'P 1'
#
loop_
_entity.id
_entity.type
_entity.pdbx_description
1 polymer ?
#
loop_
_entity_poly.entity_id
_entity_poly.type
_entity_poly.pdbx_seq_one_letter_code
_entity_poly.pdbx_strand_id
1 'polypeptide(L)' 'MEKPVLSPNFTIDDIHTFREYDYEITKHMADEERMDCYNKAGRAFQREIEEASSGSSLIEVK' A
#
# COMPACT_ATOMS: atom_id res chain seq x y z
N MET A 1 -5.24 1.62 16.94
CA MET A 1 -4.13 0.65 16.82
C MET A 1 -2.86 1.42 16.46
N GLU A 2 -1.71 1.05 16.99
CA GLU A 2 -0.44 1.67 16.57
C GLU A 2 -0.06 1.19 15.16
N LYS A 3 0.57 2.06 14.37
CA LYS A 3 0.99 1.72 13.01
C LYS A 3 2.12 0.68 13.08
N PRO A 4 1.95 -0.52 12.49
CA PRO A 4 3.00 -1.53 12.46
C PRO A 4 4.22 -1.05 11.66
N VAL A 5 5.41 -1.47 12.10
CA VAL A 5 6.70 -1.13 11.48
C VAL A 5 7.16 -2.31 10.64
N LEU A 6 7.51 -2.06 9.38
CA LEU A 6 8.05 -3.07 8.48
C LEU A 6 9.45 -3.50 8.95
N SER A 7 9.54 -4.75 9.39
CA SER A 7 10.81 -5.40 9.73
C SER A 7 11.55 -5.83 8.46
N PRO A 8 12.89 -5.69 8.38
CA PRO A 8 13.70 -6.31 7.33
C PRO A 8 13.58 -7.84 7.28
N ASN A 9 13.22 -8.46 8.41
CA ASN A 9 13.02 -9.90 8.52
C ASN A 9 11.53 -10.24 8.42
N PHE A 10 10.93 -9.82 7.31
CA PHE A 10 9.48 -9.84 7.09
C PHE A 10 8.93 -11.27 6.98
N THR A 11 7.82 -11.53 7.65
CA THR A 11 7.15 -12.82 7.75
C THR A 11 5.71 -12.75 7.25
N ILE A 12 5.06 -13.91 7.15
CA ILE A 12 3.64 -13.99 6.79
C ILE A 12 2.76 -13.33 7.87
N ASP A 13 3.14 -13.46 9.15
CA ASP A 13 2.39 -12.87 10.26
C ASP A 13 2.43 -11.33 10.23
N ASP A 14 3.51 -10.76 9.69
CA ASP A 14 3.58 -9.32 9.44
C ASP A 14 2.50 -8.90 8.43
N ILE A 15 2.30 -9.66 7.34
CA ILE A 15 1.22 -9.40 6.35
C ILE A 15 -0.14 -9.34 7.05
N HIS A 16 -0.42 -10.30 7.94
CA HIS A 16 -1.67 -10.34 8.69
C HIS A 16 -1.82 -9.11 9.58
N THR A 17 -0.75 -8.73 10.29
CA THR A 17 -0.72 -7.55 11.16
C THR A 17 -0.99 -6.25 10.37
N PHE A 18 -0.37 -6.09 9.20
CA PHE A 18 -0.62 -4.93 8.33
C PHE A 18 -2.05 -4.88 7.81
N ARG A 19 -2.59 -6.03 7.37
CA ARG A 19 -3.98 -6.10 6.87
C ARG A 19 -5.00 -5.81 7.96
N GLU A 20 -4.78 -6.29 9.17
CA GLU A 20 -5.65 -6.02 10.32
C GLU A 20 -5.61 -4.54 10.69
N TYR A 21 -4.41 -3.94 10.75
CA TYR A 21 -4.25 -2.51 10.95
C TYR A 21 -5.01 -1.69 9.89
N ASP A 22 -4.84 -2.03 8.61
CA ASP A 22 -5.51 -1.35 7.49
C ASP A 22 -7.04 -1.47 7.56
N TYR A 23 -7.54 -2.64 7.96
CA TYR A 23 -8.97 -2.83 8.21
C TYR A 23 -9.45 -1.94 9.36
N GLU A 24 -8.76 -1.94 10.50
CA GLU A 24 -9.15 -1.16 11.68
C GLU A 24 -9.20 0.36 11.42
N ILE A 25 -8.29 0.89 10.59
CA ILE A 25 -8.27 2.31 10.24
C ILE A 25 -9.31 2.68 9.17
N THR A 26 -9.72 1.74 8.30
CA THR A 26 -10.61 2.03 7.16
C THR A 26 -12.05 1.52 7.35
N LYS A 27 -12.33 0.64 8.33
CA LYS A 27 -13.64 -0.02 8.50
C LYS A 27 -14.82 0.92 8.73
N HIS A 28 -14.56 2.17 9.10
CA HIS A 28 -15.58 3.19 9.33
C HIS A 28 -15.75 4.15 8.15
N MET A 29 -14.89 4.07 7.12
CA MET A 29 -14.98 4.92 5.94
C MET A 29 -16.12 4.46 5.02
N ALA A 30 -16.70 5.40 4.28
CA ALA A 30 -17.57 5.03 3.16
C ALA A 30 -16.75 4.32 2.07
N ASP A 31 -17.40 3.50 1.24
CA ASP A 31 -16.71 2.74 0.20
C ASP A 31 -15.94 3.63 -0.78
N GLU A 32 -16.50 4.78 -1.15
CA GLU A 32 -15.83 5.76 -2.03
C GLU A 32 -14.58 6.36 -1.38
N GLU A 33 -14.66 6.70 -0.09
CA GLU A 33 -13.54 7.26 0.67
C GLU A 33 -12.43 6.23 0.83
N ARG A 34 -12.79 4.98 1.15
CA ARG A 34 -11.86 3.85 1.27
C ARG A 34 -11.15 3.56 -0.06
N MET A 35 -11.90 3.57 -1.16
CA MET A 35 -11.37 3.39 -2.51
C MET A 35 -10.37 4.51 -2.87
N ASP A 36 -10.72 5.77 -2.61
CA ASP A 36 -9.83 6.90 -2.89
C ASP A 36 -8.57 6.88 -2.02
N CYS A 37 -8.68 6.44 -0.76
CA CYS A 37 -7.55 6.26 0.15
C CYS A 37 -6.49 5.31 -0.43
N TYR A 38 -6.90 4.14 -0.92
CA TYR A 38 -5.98 3.18 -1.57
C TYR A 38 -5.42 3.71 -2.90
N ASN A 39 -6.27 4.34 -3.72
CA ASN A 39 -5.87 4.82 -5.03
C ASN A 39 -4.86 5.99 -4.96
N LYS A 40 -4.98 6.89 -3.98
CA LYS A 40 -4.02 7.98 -3.80
C LYS A 40 -2.62 7.47 -3.43
N ALA A 41 -2.54 6.56 -2.47
CA ALA A 41 -1.27 5.96 -2.07
C ALA A 41 -0.64 5.14 -3.21
N GLY A 42 -1.44 4.31 -3.89
CA GLY A 42 -1.00 3.53 -5.03
C GLY A 42 -0.48 4.39 -6.19
N ARG A 43 -1.18 5.47 -6.54
CA ARG A 43 -0.73 6.41 -7.60
C ARG A 43 0.53 7.18 -7.24
N ALA A 44 0.73 7.53 -5.96
CA ALA A 44 1.95 8.19 -5.51
C ALA A 44 3.16 7.26 -5.65
N PHE A 45 3.03 6.03 -5.16
CA PHE A 45 4.10 5.03 -5.26
C PHE A 45 4.39 4.61 -6.71
N GLN A 46 3.35 4.44 -7.53
CA GLN A 46 3.52 4.16 -8.96
C GLN A 46 4.35 5.25 -9.66
N ARG A 47 4.11 6.53 -9.33
CA ARG A 47 4.88 7.64 -9.86
C ARG A 47 6.34 7.60 -9.41
N GLU A 48 6.60 7.30 -8.15
CA GLU A 48 7.97 7.14 -7.64
C GLU A 48 8.71 6.01 -8.36
N ILE A 49 8.04 4.89 -8.62
CA ILE A 49 8.59 3.79 -9.44
C ILE A 49 8.86 4.27 -10.86
N GLU A 50 7.90 4.93 -11.51
CA GLU A 50 8.03 5.41 -12.89
C GLU A 50 9.16 6.44 -13.04
N GLU A 51 9.33 7.34 -12.07
CA GLU A 51 10.42 8.30 -12.00
C GLU A 51 11.76 7.59 -11.78
N ALA A 52 11.83 6.60 -10.88
CA ALA A 52 13.03 5.80 -10.65
C ALA A 52 13.36 4.87 -11.85
N SER A 53 12.35 4.39 -12.57
CA SER A 53 12.45 3.51 -13.73
C SER A 53 12.50 4.27 -15.04
N SER A 54 12.49 5.61 -15.05
CA SER A 54 12.64 6.41 -16.27
C SER A 54 14.04 6.26 -16.93
N GLY A 55 14.92 5.43 -16.34
CA GLY A 55 16.12 4.86 -16.98
C GLY A 55 16.04 3.38 -17.43
N SER A 56 14.94 2.66 -17.19
CA SER A 56 14.76 1.28 -17.65
C SER A 56 13.27 0.91 -17.80
N SER A 57 12.88 0.59 -19.03
CA SER A 57 11.50 0.34 -19.43
C SER A 57 10.85 -0.90 -18.78
N LEU A 58 9.54 -0.75 -18.53
CA LEU A 58 8.49 -1.77 -18.56
C LEU A 58 8.21 -2.54 -17.25
N ILE A 59 7.08 -2.19 -16.61
CA ILE A 59 6.28 -3.13 -15.84
C ILE A 59 4.86 -3.12 -16.42
N GLU A 60 4.57 -4.04 -17.34
CA GLU A 60 3.19 -4.43 -17.65
C GLU A 60 2.70 -5.33 -16.51
N VAL A 61 1.79 -4.82 -15.68
CA VAL A 61 0.98 -5.67 -14.81
C VAL A 61 -0.24 -6.10 -15.63
N LYS A 62 -0.21 -7.35 -16.11
CA LYS A 62 -1.35 -8.03 -16.75
C LYS A 62 -2.36 -8.51 -15.72
#